data_AF-A0AAV4UGM0-F1
#
_entry.id   AF-A0AAV4UGM0-F1
#
_cell.length_a   1.000
_cell.length_b   1.000
_cell.length_c   1.000
_cell.angle_alpha   90.00
_cell.angle_beta   90.00
_cell.angle_gamma   90.00
#
_symmetry.space_group_name_H-M   'P 1'
#
loop_
_entity.id
_entity.type
_entity.pdbx_description
1 polymer ?
#
loop_
_entity_poly.entity_id
_entity_poly.type
_entity_poly.pdbx_seq_one_letter_code
_entity_poly.pdbx_strand_id
1 'polypeptide(L)' 'MVSDDLTVKIGDFGMTRDIYETDYYRKGGKGLLPVRWMAPECLKDGLFSSQSDIWSYGVVLGKWQL' A
#
# COMPACT_ATOMS: atom_id res chain seq x y z
N MET A 1 10.07 3.49 -8.72
CA MET A 1 10.91 3.75 -9.90
C MET A 1 12.31 4.14 -9.46
N VAL A 2 13.33 3.81 -10.25
CA VAL A 2 14.74 4.14 -9.96
C VAL A 2 15.25 5.02 -11.10
N SER A 3 15.87 6.16 -10.76
CA SER A 3 16.47 7.08 -11.73
C SER A 3 17.93 6.66 -12.03
N ASP A 4 18.55 7.20 -13.08
CA ASP A 4 19.92 6.81 -13.51
C ASP A 4 21.00 7.07 -12.44
N ASP A 5 20.75 8.03 -11.55
CA ASP A 5 21.59 8.38 -10.40
C ASP A 5 21.31 7.51 -9.15
N LEU A 6 20.59 6.41 -9.31
CA LEU A 6 20.12 5.53 -8.23
C LEU A 6 19.09 6.18 -7.29
N THR A 7 18.53 7.34 -7.62
CA THR A 7 17.47 7.96 -6.82
C THR A 7 16.17 7.15 -6.92
N VAL A 8 15.68 6.68 -5.76
CA VAL A 8 14.43 5.92 -5.65
C VAL A 8 13.25 6.88 -5.48
N LYS A 9 12.21 6.66 -6.29
CA LYS A 9 10.94 7.40 -6.24
C LYS A 9 9.79 6.41 -6.09
N ILE A 10 8.84 6.71 -5.20
CA ILE A 10 7.58 5.98 -5.13
C ILE A 10 6.85 6.20 -6.46
N GLY A 11 6.35 5.13 -7.06
CA GLY A 11 5.64 5.19 -8.34
C GLY A 11 4.66 4.03 -8.47
N ASP A 12 3.75 4.18 -9.43
CA ASP A 12 2.53 3.39 -9.62
C ASP A 12 1.48 3.55 -8.50
N PHE A 13 0.48 4.38 -8.80
CA PHE A 13 -0.67 4.69 -7.94
C PHE A 13 -1.95 4.00 -8.44
N GLY A 14 -1.85 3.09 -9.43
CA GLY A 14 -3.02 2.48 -10.07
C GLY A 14 -3.87 1.60 -9.13
N MET A 15 -3.34 1.24 -7.97
CA MET A 15 -4.04 0.52 -6.90
C MET A 15 -4.12 1.30 -5.58
N THR A 16 -3.64 2.55 -5.54
CA THR A 16 -3.70 3.40 -4.35
C THR A 16 -5.03 4.14 -4.30
N ARG A 17 -5.47 4.50 -3.09
CA ARG A 17 -6.69 5.31 -2.92
C ARG A 17 -6.54 6.68 -3.57
N ASP A 18 -7.66 7.27 -3.95
CA ASP A 18 -7.74 8.73 -4.05
C ASP A 18 -7.73 9.33 -2.63
N ILE A 19 -6.94 10.38 -2.42
CA ILE A 19 -6.79 11.10 -1.13
C ILE A 19 -8.09 11.78 -0.67
N TYR A 20 -9.09 11.87 -1.54
CA TYR A 20 -10.41 12.43 -1.24
C TYR A 20 -11.49 11.36 -0.94
N GLU A 21 -11.22 10.08 -1.14
CA GLU A 21 -12.14 9.00 -0.75
C GLU A 21 -12.06 8.76 0.76
N THR A 22 -13.01 9.36 1.47
CA THR A 22 -13.09 9.40 2.93
C THR A 22 -13.42 8.00 3.49
N ASP A 23 -12.43 7.36 4.09
CA ASP A 23 -12.46 6.36 5.17
C ASP A 23 -13.32 5.09 5.07
N TYR A 24 -14.14 4.89 4.04
CA TYR A 24 -14.98 3.69 3.92
C TYR A 24 -14.92 3.10 2.52
N TYR A 25 -13.81 2.42 2.21
CA TYR A 25 -13.79 1.56 1.05
C TYR A 25 -14.50 0.23 1.35
N ARG A 26 -15.82 0.19 1.16
CA ARG A 26 -16.50 -1.09 0.90
C ARG A 26 -16.28 -1.41 -0.58
N LYS A 27 -15.24 -2.19 -0.88
CA LYS A 27 -15.02 -2.75 -2.23
C LYS A 27 -16.22 -3.64 -2.58
N GLY A 28 -17.24 -3.07 -3.23
CA GLY A 28 -18.40 -3.79 -3.74
C GLY A 28 -18.09 -4.80 -4.85
N GLY A 29 -16.83 -4.95 -5.27
CA GLY A 29 -16.45 -5.95 -6.24
C GLY A 29 -14.95 -6.03 -6.52
N LYS A 30 -14.45 -7.28 -6.56
CA LYS A 30 -13.38 -7.87 -7.41
C LYS A 30 -12.14 -7.04 -7.83
N GLY A 31 -11.79 -5.91 -7.25
CA GLY A 31 -10.48 -5.33 -7.54
C GLY A 31 -9.40 -6.09 -6.77
N LEU A 32 -8.30 -6.42 -7.44
CA LEU A 32 -7.13 -7.03 -6.81
C LEU A 32 -6.64 -6.13 -5.65
N LEU A 33 -6.30 -6.73 -4.51
CA LEU A 33 -5.72 -6.06 -3.36
C LEU A 33 -4.37 -6.72 -3.06
N PRO A 34 -3.32 -5.94 -2.73
CA PRO A 34 -1.99 -6.47 -2.44
C PRO A 34 -1.92 -7.06 -1.03
N VAL A 35 -2.65 -8.15 -0.78
CA VAL A 35 -2.86 -8.74 0.56
C VAL A 35 -1.58 -9.05 1.34
N ARG A 36 -0.45 -9.35 0.65
CA ARG A 36 0.84 -9.65 1.29
C ARG A 36 1.57 -8.40 1.81
N TRP A 37 1.16 -7.22 1.39
CA TRP A 37 1.74 -5.95 1.79
C TRP A 37 0.83 -5.15 2.74
N MET A 38 -0.43 -5.56 2.88
CA MET A 38 -1.43 -4.86 3.68
C MET A 38 -1.27 -5.11 5.18
N ALA A 39 -1.54 -4.08 5.98
CA ALA A 39 -1.63 -4.18 7.42
C ALA A 39 -2.88 -4.97 7.84
N PRO A 40 -2.89 -5.62 9.02
CA PRO A 40 -4.00 -6.44 9.48
C PRO A 40 -5.34 -5.67 9.57
N GLU A 41 -5.30 -4.40 9.97
CA GLU A 41 -6.46 -3.50 10.00
C GLU A 41 -7.01 -3.18 8.59
N CYS A 42 -6.14 -3.13 7.57
CA CYS A 42 -6.57 -2.96 6.18
C CYS A 42 -7.30 -4.20 5.67
N LEU A 43 -6.83 -5.39 6.08
CA LEU A 43 -7.40 -6.67 5.66
C LEU A 43 -8.75 -6.94 6.33
N LYS A 44 -8.86 -6.61 7.61
CA LYS A 44 -10.03 -6.91 8.43
C LYS A 44 -11.14 -5.87 8.24
N ASP A 45 -10.78 -4.60 8.34
CA ASP A 45 -11.74 -3.50 8.49
C ASP A 45 -11.72 -2.55 7.28
N GLY A 46 -10.82 -2.77 6.31
CA GLY A 46 -10.66 -1.88 5.15
C GLY A 46 -10.14 -0.49 5.55
N LEU A 47 -9.51 -0.38 6.72
CA LEU A 47 -8.93 0.85 7.26
C LEU A 47 -7.51 1.01 6.75
N PHE A 48 -7.20 2.14 6.10
CA PHE A 48 -5.84 2.43 5.67
C PHE A 48 -5.52 3.86 6.10
N SER A 49 -4.37 3.99 6.74
CA SER A 49 -3.86 5.19 7.37
C SER A 49 -2.35 5.25 7.15
N SER A 50 -1.72 6.34 7.59
CA SER A 50 -0.25 6.42 7.57
C SER A 50 0.41 5.27 8.35
N GLN A 51 -0.25 4.69 9.36
CA GLN A 51 0.28 3.53 10.09
C GLN A 51 0.30 2.25 9.24
N SER A 52 -0.71 2.05 8.40
CA SER A 52 -0.71 0.91 7.48
C SER A 52 0.30 1.08 6.33
N ASP A 53 0.63 2.32 5.98
CA ASP A 53 1.71 2.59 5.01
C ASP A 53 3.08 2.26 5.62
N ILE A 54 3.28 2.54 6.91
CA ILE A 54 4.49 2.14 7.65
C ILE A 54 4.63 0.62 7.69
N TRP A 55 3.54 -0.13 7.91
CA TRP A 55 3.54 -1.59 7.82
C TRP A 55 3.99 -2.07 6.44
N SER A 56 3.39 -1.52 5.39
CA SER A 56 3.69 -1.86 4.00
C SER A 56 5.17 -1.58 3.67
N TYR A 57 5.72 -0.47 4.17
CA TYR A 57 7.14 -0.15 4.06
C TYR A 57 8.04 -1.15 4.79
N GLY A 58 7.63 -1.63 5.97
CA GLY A 58 8.33 -2.71 6.68
C GLY A 58 8.44 -4.00 5.86
N VAL A 59 7.37 -4.37 5.13
CA VAL A 59 7.39 -5.52 4.20
C VAL A 59 8.37 -5.29 3.04
N VAL A 60 8.45 -4.05 2.52
CA VAL A 60 9.42 -3.70 1.47
C VAL A 60 10.84 -3.90 1.99
N LEU A 61 11.18 -3.36 3.17
CA LEU A 61 12.51 -3.53 3.77
C LEU A 61 12.85 -5.00 4.04
N GLY A 62 11.92 -5.76 4.63
CA GLY A 62 12.14 -7.18 4.93
C GLY A 62 12.38 -8.05 3.69
N LYS A 63 11.80 -7.69 2.54
CA LYS A 63 12.04 -8.38 1.26
C LYS A 63 13.46 -8.20 0.73
N TRP A 64 14.18 -7.14 1.11
CA TRP A 64 15.56 -6.89 0.66
C TRP A 64 16.62 -7.57 1.52
N GLN A 65 16.23 -8.19 2.64
CA GLN A 65 17.14 -8.82 3.60
C GLN A 65 17.30 -10.35 3.40
N LEU A 66 16.60 -10.92 2.40
CA LEU A 66 16.66 -12.34 1.98
C LEU A 66 17.10 -12.41 0.52
#